data_AF-A0A177FLG2-F1
#
_entry.id   AF-A0A177FLG2-F1
#
_cell.length_a   1.000
_cell.length_b   1.000
_cell.length_c   1.000
_cell.angle_alpha   90.00
_cell.angle_beta   90.00
_cell.angle_gamma   90.00
#
_symmetry.space_group_name_H-M   'P 1'
#
loop_
_entity.id
_entity.type
_entity.pdbx_description
1 polymer ?
#
loop_
_entity_poly.entity_id
_entity_poly.type
_entity_poly.pdbx_seq_one_letter_code
_entity_poly.pdbx_strand_id
1 'polypeptide(L)'
;MDQYERMKFAVQNDELMEVLDLLNEGAKPTMTDFVQAIQNKSFPILELFLNDGFDIKKQARDDYPPPLSFGLDDMEATKWMIAHGALPNARCRFDITPLSIALFDAGASVKFGQPLHYAVRHQRPQAIIQLLLSKGASINQVMFSNHSASYLQFECLGVGTPLHEAAKAKNKGLIKLLMANGADPSIPDSRGKLPEL
;
A
#
# COMPACT_ATOMS: atom_id res chain seq x y z
N MET A 1 20.28 1.94 29.42
CA MET A 1 19.40 1.91 28.23
C MET A 1 19.89 3.03 27.33
N ASP A 2 20.21 2.76 26.08
CA ASP A 2 20.63 3.83 25.15
C ASP A 2 19.42 4.70 24.76
N GLN A 3 19.67 5.86 24.14
CA GLN A 3 18.61 6.79 23.75
C GLN A 3 17.61 6.16 22.76
N TYR A 4 18.06 5.20 21.95
CA TYR A 4 17.22 4.47 21.01
C TYR A 4 16.19 3.60 21.73
N GLU A 5 16.62 2.76 22.67
CA GLU A 5 15.70 1.91 23.44
C GLU A 5 14.79 2.77 24.34
N ARG A 6 15.29 3.87 24.92
CA ARG A 6 14.45 4.82 25.69
C ARG A 6 13.31 5.39 24.83
N MET A 7 13.63 5.87 23.62
CA MET A 7 12.63 6.40 22.69
C MET A 7 11.58 5.35 22.35
N LYS A 8 12.02 4.13 22.02
CA LYS A 8 11.13 3.03 21.69
C LYS A 8 10.17 2.69 22.85
N PHE A 9 10.66 2.63 24.09
CA PHE A 9 9.82 2.39 25.27
C PHE A 9 8.84 3.53 25.54
N ALA A 10 9.30 4.79 25.46
CA ALA A 10 8.45 5.97 25.67
C ALA A 10 7.30 6.00 24.66
N VAL A 11 7.60 5.74 23.39
CA VAL A 11 6.59 5.69 22.32
C VAL A 11 5.65 4.50 22.51
N GLN A 12 6.17 3.33 22.85
CA GLN A 12 5.36 2.13 23.10
C GLN A 12 4.35 2.34 24.22
N ASN A 13 4.73 3.08 25.28
CA ASN A 13 3.87 3.40 26.43
C ASN A 13 3.05 4.69 26.24
N ASP A 14 3.15 5.37 25.09
CA ASP A 14 2.46 6.63 24.80
C ASP A 14 2.84 7.79 25.76
N GLU A 15 4.11 7.84 26.16
CA GLU A 15 4.65 8.81 27.12
C GLU A 15 5.12 10.10 26.42
N LEU A 16 4.15 10.98 26.10
CA LEU A 16 4.40 12.23 25.34
C LEU A 16 5.56 13.09 25.88
N MET A 17 5.65 13.26 27.20
CA MET A 17 6.66 14.14 27.81
C MET A 17 8.06 13.54 27.72
N GLU A 18 8.19 12.22 27.94
CA GLU A 18 9.49 11.54 27.80
C GLU A 18 9.96 11.57 26.35
N VAL A 19 9.04 11.42 25.39
CA VAL A 19 9.36 11.58 23.95
C VAL A 19 9.86 13.00 23.67
N LEU A 20 9.18 14.04 24.16
CA LEU A 20 9.60 15.43 23.97
C LEU A 20 11.00 15.69 24.55
N ASP A 21 11.27 15.20 25.76
CA ASP A 21 12.57 15.37 26.40
C ASP A 21 13.68 14.67 25.60
N LEU A 22 13.42 13.45 25.11
CA LEU A 22 14.37 12.72 24.27
C LEU A 22 14.66 13.42 22.94
N LEU A 23 13.65 14.01 22.29
CA LEU A 23 13.85 14.81 21.07
C LEU A 23 14.72 16.05 21.36
N ASN A 24 14.47 16.74 22.48
CA ASN A 24 15.27 17.89 22.91
C ASN A 24 16.73 17.51 23.26
N GLU A 25 16.97 16.29 23.74
CA GLU A 25 18.31 15.71 23.93
C GLU A 25 19.01 15.38 22.60
N GLY A 26 18.32 15.50 21.46
CA GLY A 26 18.84 15.22 20.12
C GLY A 26 18.66 13.77 19.66
N ALA A 27 17.84 12.97 20.36
CA ALA A 27 17.47 11.64 19.88
C ALA A 27 16.61 11.76 18.63
N LYS A 28 16.90 10.95 17.59
CA LYS A 28 16.14 10.98 16.35
C LYS A 28 15.12 9.84 16.29
N PRO A 29 13.84 10.12 16.03
CA PRO A 29 12.83 9.08 15.92
C PRO A 29 13.10 8.21 14.69
N THR A 30 12.91 6.91 14.86
CA THR A 30 13.02 5.94 13.76
C THR A 30 11.66 5.69 13.12
N MET A 31 11.68 5.03 11.95
CA MET A 31 10.43 4.64 11.30
C MET A 31 9.61 3.65 12.15
N THR A 32 10.28 2.82 12.96
CA THR A 32 9.61 1.91 13.89
C THR A 32 8.84 2.69 14.96
N ASP A 33 9.44 3.74 15.51
CA ASP A 33 8.80 4.61 16.51
C ASP A 33 7.59 5.33 15.89
N PHE A 34 7.74 5.84 14.67
CA PHE A 34 6.63 6.45 13.94
C PHE A 34 5.47 5.48 13.70
N VAL A 35 5.76 4.23 13.30
CA VAL A 35 4.73 3.19 13.12
C VAL A 35 4.05 2.83 14.43
N GLN A 36 4.80 2.74 15.53
CA GLN A 36 4.24 2.46 16.85
C GLN A 36 3.31 3.61 17.31
N ALA A 37 3.69 4.87 17.08
CA ALA A 37 2.85 6.02 17.39
C ALA A 37 1.55 6.04 16.57
N ILE A 38 1.59 5.61 15.29
CA ILE A 38 0.39 5.40 14.46
C ILE A 38 -0.51 4.31 15.06
N GLN A 39 0.07 3.18 15.47
CA GLN A 39 -0.69 2.08 16.08
C GLN A 39 -1.33 2.48 17.41
N ASN A 40 -0.64 3.32 18.19
CA ASN A 40 -1.15 3.89 19.43
C ASN A 40 -2.16 5.03 19.20
N LYS A 41 -2.34 5.48 17.95
CA LYS A 41 -3.18 6.63 17.57
C LYS A 41 -2.78 7.94 18.25
N SER A 42 -1.50 8.06 18.56
CA SER A 42 -0.99 9.20 19.31
C SER A 42 -0.60 10.33 18.38
N PHE A 43 -1.60 11.09 17.92
CA PHE A 43 -1.39 12.31 17.13
C PHE A 43 -0.42 13.29 17.78
N PRO A 44 -0.44 13.53 19.12
CA PRO A 44 0.54 14.42 19.75
C PRO A 44 1.99 13.97 19.55
N ILE A 45 2.30 12.67 19.69
CA ILE A 45 3.65 12.14 19.46
C ILE A 45 4.02 12.25 17.98
N LEU A 46 3.07 11.99 17.08
CA LEU A 46 3.30 12.13 15.64
C LEU A 46 3.61 13.58 15.24
N GLU A 47 2.91 14.56 15.81
CA GLU A 47 3.21 15.99 15.63
C GLU A 47 4.61 16.34 16.14
N LEU A 48 5.02 15.81 17.30
CA LEU A 48 6.38 16.01 17.80
C LEU A 48 7.44 15.49 16.81
N PHE A 49 7.24 14.30 16.25
CA PHE A 49 8.16 13.75 15.25
C PHE A 49 8.25 14.61 13.99
N LEU A 50 7.11 15.08 13.47
CA LEU A 50 7.11 15.95 12.29
C LEU A 50 7.80 17.30 12.57
N ASN A 51 7.57 17.88 13.75
CA ASN A 51 8.21 19.13 14.16
C ASN A 51 9.73 18.99 14.34
N ASP A 52 10.22 17.82 14.75
CA ASP A 52 11.65 17.49 14.81
C ASP A 52 12.27 17.21 13.40
N GLY A 53 11.45 17.24 12.35
CA GLY A 53 11.89 17.06 10.97
C GLY A 53 11.86 15.61 10.48
N PHE A 54 11.07 14.74 11.11
CA PHE A 54 10.84 13.40 10.62
C PHE A 54 10.18 13.43 9.21
N ASP A 55 10.83 12.79 8.24
CA ASP A 55 10.34 12.76 6.87
C ASP A 55 9.32 11.64 6.66
N ILE A 56 8.04 11.99 6.71
CA ILE A 56 6.90 11.09 6.45
C ILE A 56 6.91 10.47 5.05
N LYS A 57 7.68 11.02 4.10
CA LYS A 57 7.78 10.51 2.73
C LYS A 57 8.84 9.42 2.61
N LYS A 58 9.77 9.34 3.56
CA LYS A 58 10.89 8.41 3.50
C LYS A 58 10.41 6.98 3.71
N GLN A 59 10.80 6.09 2.81
CA GLN A 59 10.46 4.66 2.93
C GLN A 59 11.27 4.01 4.06
N ALA A 60 10.61 3.15 4.83
CA ALA A 60 11.26 2.33 5.86
C ALA A 60 12.29 1.38 5.23
N ARG A 61 11.90 0.76 4.11
CA ARG A 61 12.67 -0.22 3.34
C ARG A 61 12.27 -0.14 1.88
N ASP A 62 13.20 -0.39 0.97
CA ASP A 62 12.96 -0.37 -0.49
C ASP A 62 11.87 -1.36 -0.94
N ASP A 63 11.73 -2.49 -0.23
CA ASP A 63 10.79 -3.56 -0.54
C ASP A 63 9.40 -3.38 0.09
N TYR A 64 9.23 -2.40 0.97
CA TYR A 64 8.02 -2.22 1.77
C TYR A 64 7.30 -0.91 1.39
N PRO A 65 5.95 -0.89 1.39
CA PRO A 65 5.23 0.33 1.05
C PRO A 65 5.58 1.51 1.98
N PRO A 66 5.43 2.75 1.50
CA PRO A 66 5.68 3.97 2.28
C PRO A 66 4.89 4.02 3.59
N PRO A 67 5.28 4.86 4.57
CA PRO A 67 4.73 4.87 5.93
C PRO A 67 3.19 4.93 6.01
N LEU A 68 2.53 5.53 5.02
CA LEU A 68 1.07 5.55 4.91
C LEU A 68 0.42 4.16 4.94
N SER A 69 1.11 3.09 4.55
CA SER A 69 0.57 1.74 4.62
C SER A 69 0.27 1.25 6.03
N PHE A 70 0.95 1.80 7.04
CA PHE A 70 0.77 1.38 8.44
C PHE A 70 -0.45 2.02 9.10
N GLY A 71 -0.95 3.13 8.55
CA GLY A 71 -2.16 3.81 9.04
C GLY A 71 -3.44 3.36 8.36
N LEU A 72 -3.39 2.45 7.38
CA LEU A 72 -4.55 2.13 6.51
C LEU A 72 -5.74 1.51 7.22
N ASP A 73 -5.50 0.80 8.33
CA ASP A 73 -6.57 0.21 9.14
C ASP A 73 -7.37 1.29 9.91
N ASP A 74 -6.81 2.51 10.03
CA ASP A 74 -7.43 3.64 10.71
C ASP A 74 -7.61 4.83 9.75
N MET A 75 -8.87 5.13 9.43
CA MET A 75 -9.23 6.22 8.55
C MET A 75 -8.79 7.60 9.08
N GLU A 76 -8.76 7.79 10.40
CA GLU A 76 -8.35 9.05 11.02
C GLU A 76 -6.84 9.23 10.92
N ALA A 77 -6.06 8.20 11.28
CA ALA A 77 -4.61 8.19 11.11
C ALA A 77 -4.23 8.41 9.65
N THR A 78 -4.90 7.72 8.74
CA THR A 78 -4.73 7.87 7.30
C THR A 78 -4.97 9.29 6.81
N LYS A 79 -6.10 9.91 7.18
CA LYS A 79 -6.41 11.30 6.79
C LYS A 79 -5.37 12.26 7.34
N TRP A 80 -4.96 12.07 8.59
CA TRP A 80 -3.94 12.89 9.23
C TRP A 80 -2.61 12.78 8.48
N MET A 81 -2.15 11.57 8.15
CA MET A 81 -0.88 11.39 7.41
C MET A 81 -0.91 12.08 6.04
N ILE A 82 -2.04 12.01 5.33
CA ILE A 82 -2.20 12.66 4.02
C ILE A 82 -2.21 14.18 4.16
N ALA A 83 -2.89 14.71 5.18
CA ALA A 83 -2.86 16.14 5.49
C ALA A 83 -1.43 16.65 5.78
N HIS A 84 -0.58 15.78 6.34
CA HIS A 84 0.83 16.05 6.64
C HIS A 84 1.80 15.67 5.52
N GLY A 85 1.30 15.41 4.30
CA GLY A 85 2.13 15.26 3.11
C GLY A 85 2.64 13.84 2.84
N ALA A 86 2.10 12.82 3.51
CA ALA A 86 2.30 11.43 3.12
C ALA A 86 1.78 11.22 1.69
N LEU A 87 2.56 10.51 0.88
CA LEU A 87 2.24 10.31 -0.54
C LEU A 87 1.39 9.05 -0.73
N PRO A 88 0.09 9.18 -1.08
CA PRO A 88 -0.80 8.02 -1.27
C PRO A 88 -0.42 7.15 -2.47
N ASN A 89 0.37 7.70 -3.39
CA ASN A 89 0.82 7.07 -4.61
C ASN A 89 2.30 6.67 -4.59
N ALA A 90 3.01 6.85 -3.47
CA ALA A 90 4.41 6.46 -3.41
C ALA A 90 4.53 4.92 -3.55
N ARG A 91 5.41 4.50 -4.47
CA ARG A 91 5.62 3.10 -4.88
C ARG A 91 6.87 2.58 -4.19
N CYS A 92 6.82 1.38 -3.60
CA CYS A 92 8.06 0.66 -3.25
C CYS A 92 8.67 0.00 -4.52
N ARG A 93 9.84 -0.63 -4.38
CA ARG A 93 10.57 -1.32 -5.47
C ARG A 93 9.70 -2.31 -6.26
N PHE A 94 8.64 -2.83 -5.64
CA PHE A 94 7.72 -3.80 -6.24
C PHE A 94 6.44 -3.19 -6.84
N ASP A 95 6.37 -1.88 -7.06
CA ASP A 95 5.13 -1.20 -7.48
C ASP A 95 3.96 -1.52 -6.53
N ILE A 96 4.24 -1.55 -5.22
CA ILE A 96 3.20 -1.63 -4.20
C ILE A 96 3.03 -0.23 -3.63
N THR A 97 1.79 0.26 -3.68
CA THR A 97 1.39 1.53 -3.08
C THR A 97 0.57 1.27 -1.81
N PRO A 98 0.44 2.24 -0.91
CA PRO A 98 -0.55 2.16 0.18
C PRO A 98 -1.98 1.90 -0.35
N LEU A 99 -2.27 2.27 -1.60
CA LEU A 99 -3.53 2.01 -2.29
C LEU A 99 -3.78 0.53 -2.66
N SER A 100 -2.77 -0.34 -2.73
CA SER A 100 -3.02 -1.78 -2.91
C SER A 100 -3.81 -2.38 -1.74
N ILE A 101 -3.94 -1.63 -0.63
CA ILE A 101 -4.59 -2.08 0.60
C ILE A 101 -5.85 -1.27 1.00
N ALA A 102 -6.00 0.07 0.83
CA ALA A 102 -7.25 0.72 1.34
C ALA A 102 -7.79 2.09 0.81
N LEU A 103 -7.13 2.89 -0.03
CA LEU A 103 -7.35 4.37 -0.03
C LEU A 103 -7.94 5.07 -1.27
N PHE A 104 -9.18 4.76 -1.69
CA PHE A 104 -9.77 5.42 -2.89
C PHE A 104 -10.25 6.87 -2.68
N ASP A 105 -10.60 7.25 -1.46
CA ASP A 105 -11.22 8.56 -1.18
C ASP A 105 -10.21 9.68 -0.91
N ALA A 106 -8.93 9.34 -0.72
CA ALA A 106 -7.89 10.28 -0.32
C ALA A 106 -6.91 10.65 -1.45
N GLY A 107 -7.34 10.58 -2.71
CA GLY A 107 -6.56 11.01 -3.88
C GLY A 107 -5.54 9.98 -4.40
N ALA A 108 -5.64 8.73 -3.95
CA ALA A 108 -4.80 7.66 -4.47
C ALA A 108 -5.29 7.19 -5.86
N SER A 109 -4.35 6.98 -6.76
CA SER A 109 -4.58 6.62 -8.16
C SER A 109 -4.53 5.11 -8.36
N VAL A 110 -5.62 4.56 -8.89
CA VAL A 110 -5.75 3.14 -9.27
C VAL A 110 -4.77 2.68 -10.36
N LYS A 111 -4.02 3.61 -10.96
CA LYS A 111 -3.01 3.32 -12.00
C LYS A 111 -1.68 2.78 -11.43
N PHE A 112 -1.43 2.96 -10.13
CA PHE A 112 -0.21 2.51 -9.46
C PHE A 112 -0.57 1.50 -8.36
N GLY A 113 0.31 0.55 -8.03
CA GLY A 113 -0.01 -0.47 -7.01
C GLY A 113 -0.76 -1.70 -7.53
N GLN A 114 -1.23 -1.66 -8.78
CA GLN A 114 -2.03 -2.70 -9.44
C GLN A 114 -3.17 -3.25 -8.56
N PRO A 115 -3.98 -2.37 -7.94
CA PRO A 115 -4.90 -2.75 -6.88
C PRO A 115 -6.00 -3.68 -7.36
N LEU A 116 -6.38 -3.63 -8.64
CA LEU A 116 -7.33 -4.57 -9.24
C LEU A 116 -6.80 -6.00 -9.27
N HIS A 117 -5.53 -6.21 -9.62
CA HIS A 117 -4.93 -7.54 -9.58
C HIS A 117 -4.89 -8.11 -8.17
N TYR A 118 -4.47 -7.32 -7.18
CA TYR A 118 -4.45 -7.75 -5.78
C TYR A 118 -5.85 -7.99 -5.23
N ALA A 119 -6.82 -7.14 -5.55
CA ALA A 119 -8.19 -7.33 -5.13
C ALA A 119 -8.78 -8.64 -5.68
N VAL A 120 -8.49 -8.99 -6.93
CA VAL A 120 -8.91 -10.27 -7.53
C VAL A 120 -8.16 -11.45 -6.91
N ARG A 121 -6.82 -11.37 -6.78
CA ARG A 121 -5.98 -12.41 -6.18
C ARG A 121 -6.41 -12.76 -4.76
N HIS A 122 -6.76 -11.75 -3.96
CA HIS A 122 -7.25 -11.91 -2.59
C HIS A 122 -8.77 -12.07 -2.50
N GLN A 123 -9.46 -12.23 -3.64
CA GLN A 123 -10.90 -12.47 -3.73
C GLN A 123 -11.73 -11.46 -2.93
N ARG A 124 -11.37 -10.18 -3.03
CA ARG A 124 -12.09 -9.09 -2.36
C ARG A 124 -13.55 -9.01 -2.86
N PRO A 125 -14.48 -8.48 -2.05
CA PRO A 125 -15.88 -8.39 -2.41
C PRO A 125 -16.10 -7.65 -3.73
N GLN A 126 -17.17 -8.02 -4.45
CA GLN A 126 -17.55 -7.38 -5.72
C GLN A 126 -17.62 -5.85 -5.62
N ALA A 127 -18.08 -5.30 -4.49
CA ALA A 127 -18.15 -3.86 -4.26
C ALA A 127 -16.78 -3.17 -4.42
N ILE A 128 -15.70 -3.80 -3.94
CA ILE A 128 -14.33 -3.27 -4.06
C ILE A 128 -13.85 -3.36 -5.51
N ILE A 129 -14.13 -4.46 -6.20
CA ILE A 129 -13.77 -4.63 -7.63
C ILE A 129 -14.50 -3.59 -8.49
N GLN A 130 -15.79 -3.37 -8.26
CA GLN A 130 -16.57 -2.36 -8.99
C GLN A 130 -16.10 -0.94 -8.68
N LEU A 131 -15.75 -0.65 -7.41
CA LEU A 131 -15.17 0.64 -7.02
C LEU A 131 -13.84 0.90 -7.73
N LEU A 132 -12.98 -0.11 -7.81
CA LEU A 132 -11.71 -0.01 -8.53
C LEU A 132 -11.90 0.33 -10.01
N LEU A 133 -12.83 -0.38 -10.66
CA LEU A 133 -13.15 -0.15 -12.07
C LEU A 133 -13.77 1.23 -12.29
N SER A 134 -14.68 1.68 -11.43
CA SER A 134 -15.30 3.01 -11.56
C SER A 134 -14.31 4.16 -11.36
N LYS A 135 -13.25 3.94 -10.58
CA LYS A 135 -12.13 4.87 -10.42
C LYS A 135 -11.10 4.81 -11.56
N GLY A 136 -11.32 3.97 -12.57
CA GLY A 136 -10.48 3.88 -13.77
C GLY A 136 -9.37 2.85 -13.72
N ALA A 137 -9.50 1.80 -12.90
CA ALA A 137 -8.54 0.69 -12.90
C ALA A 137 -8.59 -0.06 -14.24
N SER A 138 -7.43 -0.30 -14.84
CA SER A 138 -7.32 -0.96 -16.13
C SER A 138 -7.68 -2.45 -16.04
N ILE A 139 -8.85 -2.84 -16.56
CA ILE A 139 -9.33 -4.23 -16.50
C ILE A 139 -8.49 -5.21 -17.31
N ASN A 140 -7.78 -4.72 -18.34
CA ASN A 140 -7.00 -5.52 -19.29
C ASN A 140 -5.49 -5.33 -19.15
N GLN A 141 -5.02 -4.62 -18.11
CA GLN A 141 -3.60 -4.38 -17.92
C GLN A 141 -2.91 -5.65 -17.41
N VAL A 142 -1.80 -6.02 -18.05
CA VAL A 142 -0.93 -7.11 -17.57
C VAL A 142 -0.15 -6.63 -16.34
N MET A 143 -0.05 -7.47 -15.31
CA MET A 143 0.69 -7.17 -14.08
C MET A 143 2.15 -6.80 -14.40
N PHE A 144 2.68 -5.77 -13.72
CA PHE A 144 3.97 -5.11 -13.94
C PHE A 144 4.30 -4.59 -15.35
N SER A 145 3.39 -4.61 -16.32
CA SER A 145 3.63 -4.13 -17.70
C SER A 145 4.24 -2.71 -17.79
N ASN A 146 3.89 -1.82 -16.85
CA ASN A 146 4.41 -0.45 -16.80
C ASN A 146 5.65 -0.29 -15.91
N HIS A 147 6.22 -1.37 -15.39
CA HIS A 147 7.37 -1.36 -14.49
C HIS A 147 8.36 -2.48 -14.84
N SER A 148 9.29 -2.17 -15.75
CA SER A 148 10.21 -3.13 -16.37
C SER A 148 11.01 -3.98 -15.36
N ALA A 149 11.45 -3.38 -14.25
CA ALA A 149 12.20 -4.12 -13.23
C ALA A 149 11.36 -5.24 -12.58
N SER A 150 10.10 -4.95 -12.23
CA SER A 150 9.20 -5.97 -11.66
C SER A 150 8.72 -6.95 -12.72
N TYR A 151 8.50 -6.49 -13.96
CA TYR A 151 8.12 -7.37 -15.05
C TYR A 151 9.17 -8.45 -15.27
N LEU A 152 10.44 -8.09 -15.45
CA LEU A 152 11.54 -9.05 -15.65
C LEU A 152 11.70 -10.02 -14.48
N GLN A 153 11.46 -9.56 -13.25
CA GLN A 153 11.57 -10.40 -12.06
C GLN A 153 10.46 -11.45 -11.96
N PHE A 154 9.25 -11.14 -12.44
CA PHE A 154 8.07 -11.99 -12.30
C PHE A 154 7.57 -12.61 -13.61
N GLU A 155 8.22 -12.31 -14.74
CA GLU A 155 7.87 -12.82 -16.08
C GLU A 155 7.76 -14.35 -16.10
N CYS A 156 8.68 -15.05 -15.43
CA CYS A 156 8.71 -16.51 -15.37
C CYS A 156 7.49 -17.13 -14.64
N LEU A 157 6.76 -16.33 -13.84
CA LEU A 157 5.58 -16.77 -13.11
C LEU A 157 4.27 -16.71 -13.92
N GLY A 158 4.30 -16.19 -15.16
CA GLY A 158 3.08 -15.96 -15.94
C GLY A 158 2.24 -14.85 -15.32
N VAL A 159 2.83 -13.65 -15.21
CA VAL A 159 2.11 -12.45 -14.78
C VAL A 159 1.15 -12.01 -15.89
N GLY A 160 -0.12 -11.83 -15.55
CA GLY A 160 -1.20 -11.65 -16.53
C GLY A 160 -2.16 -10.53 -16.15
N THR A 161 -3.30 -10.51 -16.83
CA THR A 161 -4.42 -9.61 -16.53
C THR A 161 -5.12 -9.99 -15.21
N PRO A 162 -5.99 -9.12 -14.64
CA PRO A 162 -6.86 -9.50 -13.53
C PRO A 162 -7.67 -10.78 -13.81
N LEU A 163 -8.02 -11.03 -15.08
CA LEU A 163 -8.72 -12.26 -15.48
C LEU A 163 -7.87 -13.53 -15.28
N HIS A 164 -6.55 -13.45 -15.45
CA HIS A 164 -5.64 -14.56 -15.12
C HIS A 164 -5.62 -14.84 -13.62
N GLU A 165 -5.65 -13.82 -12.77
CA GLU A 165 -5.71 -14.00 -11.31
C GLU A 165 -7.03 -14.67 -10.89
N ALA A 166 -8.15 -14.28 -11.52
CA ALA A 166 -9.45 -14.93 -11.27
C ALA A 166 -9.47 -16.40 -11.74
N ALA A 167 -8.87 -16.69 -12.89
CA ALA A 167 -8.68 -18.04 -13.43
C ALA A 167 -7.81 -18.91 -12.51
N LYS A 168 -6.66 -18.39 -12.05
CA LYS A 168 -5.78 -19.07 -11.07
C LYS A 168 -6.52 -19.38 -9.77
N ALA A 169 -7.39 -18.48 -9.31
CA ALA A 169 -8.23 -18.69 -8.12
C ALA A 169 -9.44 -19.62 -8.39
N LYS A 170 -9.68 -20.03 -9.64
CA LYS A 170 -10.85 -20.83 -10.08
C LYS A 170 -12.18 -20.23 -9.65
N ASN A 171 -12.23 -18.90 -9.52
CA ASN A 171 -13.41 -18.20 -9.03
C ASN A 171 -14.30 -17.78 -10.20
N LYS A 172 -15.27 -18.63 -10.55
CA LYS A 172 -16.24 -18.39 -11.63
C LYS A 172 -17.05 -17.11 -11.45
N GLY A 173 -17.31 -16.71 -10.20
CA GLY A 173 -18.01 -15.46 -9.89
C GLY A 173 -17.18 -14.24 -10.30
N LEU A 174 -15.90 -14.22 -9.93
CA LEU A 174 -14.98 -13.16 -10.32
C LEU A 174 -14.70 -13.15 -11.83
N ILE A 175 -14.58 -14.32 -12.46
CA ILE A 175 -14.46 -14.43 -13.92
C ILE A 175 -15.65 -13.77 -14.62
N LYS A 176 -16.88 -14.12 -14.21
CA LYS A 176 -18.11 -13.51 -14.75
C LYS A 176 -18.16 -12.01 -14.50
N LEU A 177 -17.79 -11.57 -13.29
CA LEU A 177 -17.77 -10.16 -12.93
C LEU A 177 -16.79 -9.37 -13.82
N LEU A 178 -15.57 -9.85 -13.99
CA LEU A 178 -14.55 -9.19 -14.81
C LEU A 178 -14.98 -9.18 -16.29
N MET A 179 -15.46 -10.29 -16.84
CA MET A 179 -15.95 -10.33 -18.22
C MET A 179 -17.14 -9.39 -18.44
N ALA A 180 -18.08 -9.31 -17.49
CA ALA A 180 -19.19 -8.36 -17.54
C ALA A 180 -18.74 -6.89 -17.54
N ASN A 181 -17.54 -6.61 -17.05
CA ASN A 181 -16.93 -5.28 -17.06
C ASN A 181 -15.93 -5.07 -18.22
N GLY A 182 -15.88 -5.98 -19.21
CA GLY A 182 -15.06 -5.84 -20.42
C GLY A 182 -13.66 -6.45 -20.33
N ALA A 183 -13.43 -7.41 -19.43
CA ALA A 183 -12.17 -8.16 -19.41
C ALA A 183 -12.04 -9.01 -20.68
N ASP A 184 -10.90 -8.87 -21.35
CA ASP A 184 -10.58 -9.56 -22.61
C ASP A 184 -9.82 -10.88 -22.32
N PRO A 185 -10.42 -12.05 -22.62
CA PRO A 185 -9.78 -13.34 -22.43
C PRO A 185 -8.74 -13.69 -23.51
N SER A 186 -8.59 -12.87 -24.55
CA SER A 186 -7.61 -13.10 -25.62
C SER A 186 -6.21 -12.57 -25.30
N ILE A 187 -6.07 -11.79 -24.23
CA ILE A 187 -4.78 -11.25 -23.80
C ILE A 187 -3.96 -12.36 -23.15
N PRO A 188 -2.74 -12.67 -23.64
CA PRO A 188 -1.88 -13.64 -23.00
C PRO A 188 -1.16 -13.07 -21.77
N ASP A 189 -0.80 -13.94 -20.82
CA ASP A 189 0.16 -13.64 -19.78
C ASP A 189 1.60 -13.50 -20.34
N SER A 190 2.53 -13.18 -19.46
CA SER A 190 3.96 -13.06 -19.78
C SER A 190 4.63 -14.35 -20.29
N ARG A 191 3.94 -15.50 -20.22
CA ARG A 191 4.38 -16.79 -20.77
C ARG A 191 3.63 -17.18 -22.05
N GLY A 192 2.80 -16.30 -22.59
CA GLY A 192 2.00 -16.56 -23.78
C GLY A 192 0.75 -17.41 -23.53
N LYS A 193 0.34 -17.63 -22.27
CA LYS A 193 -0.85 -18.42 -21.93
C LYS A 193 -2.08 -17.53 -21.81
N LEU A 194 -3.23 -18.05 -22.24
CA LEU A 194 -4.53 -17.42 -22.02
C LEU A 194 -5.09 -17.79 -20.63
N PRO A 195 -5.99 -16.99 -20.06
CA PRO A 195 -6.64 -17.32 -18.78
C PRO A 195 -7.51 -18.58 -18.91
N GLU A 196 -7.36 -19.50 -17.95
CA GLU A 196 -8.15 -20.74 -17.86
C GLU A 196 -9.52 -20.46 -17.20
N LEU A 197 -10.54 -20.13 -18.00
CA LEU A 197 -11.88 -19.70 -17.54
C LEU A 197 -12.78 -20.83 -17.00
#